data_AF-A0A7H4N7B5-F1
#
_entry.id   AF-A0A7H4N7B5-F1
#
_cell.length_a   1.000
_cell.length_b   1.000
_cell.length_c   1.000
_cell.angle_alpha   90.00
_cell.angle_beta   90.00
_cell.angle_gamma   90.00
#
_symmetry.space_group_name_H-M   'P 1'
#
loop_
_entity.id
_entity.type
_entity.pdbx_description
1 polymer ?
#
loop_
_entity_poly.entity_id
_entity_poly.type
_entity_poly.pdbx_seq_one_letter_code
_entity_poly.pdbx_strand_id
1 'polypeptide(L)'
;MLRYTRNALVLGSLVLLSGCDNGSSSSSSGNPDTPGNQDVVVRLPDVAVPGEAATATEKQAVIHLVDIAGITSSSAADYSSKNLYLWNNETCDALSAPVADWNDVSTTPSGSDKYGPYWVIPLNKESGCINVIVRDGTDKLIDSDLRVSFGDFTDRTVSVIAGNSAVYDSRADAFRAAFGVALAEAHWVDKNTLLWPGGQDKPLVRLYYSHSSKVAADGEGKFTDRYLKLTPTTVSQQVSMRFPHLSSYAAFKLPDNANVDELLQGETVAIAGRRGRDPDFRHPGTDGGRAG
;
A
#
# COMPACT_ATOMS: atom_id res chain seq x y z
N MET A 1 -7.44 2.53 -40.28
CA MET A 1 -8.79 2.06 -39.90
C MET A 1 -8.61 0.75 -39.15
N LEU A 2 -9.08 0.47 -37.95
CA LEU A 2 -9.82 1.18 -36.91
C LEU A 2 -9.20 0.65 -35.59
N ARG A 3 -8.79 1.55 -34.68
CA ARG A 3 -8.38 1.18 -33.32
C ARG A 3 -9.64 0.86 -32.53
N TYR A 4 -9.71 -0.34 -31.94
CA TYR A 4 -10.76 -0.66 -30.97
C TYR A 4 -10.34 -0.15 -29.60
N THR A 5 -10.87 1.02 -29.26
CA THR A 5 -10.97 1.52 -27.89
C THR A 5 -11.95 0.61 -27.12
N ARG A 6 -11.55 0.12 -25.95
CA ARG A 6 -12.49 -0.35 -24.93
C ARG A 6 -12.12 0.28 -23.59
N ASN A 7 -12.75 1.43 -23.35
CA ASN A 7 -13.00 1.92 -22.00
C ASN A 7 -13.96 0.94 -21.34
N ALA A 8 -13.60 0.40 -20.18
CA ALA A 8 -14.54 -0.26 -19.30
C ALA A 8 -14.62 0.54 -18.00
N LEU A 9 -15.49 1.56 -18.02
CA LEU A 9 -16.22 1.97 -16.83
C LEU A 9 -17.12 0.78 -16.45
N VAL A 10 -17.00 0.25 -15.23
CA VAL A 10 -18.04 -0.59 -14.66
C VAL A 10 -18.67 0.17 -13.51
N LEU A 11 -19.74 0.88 -13.86
CA LEU A 11 -20.80 1.29 -12.96
C LEU A 11 -21.41 0.05 -12.29
N GLY A 12 -21.81 0.21 -11.03
CA GLY A 12 -22.27 -0.86 -10.18
C GLY A 12 -23.43 -1.69 -10.74
N SER A 13 -23.43 -2.96 -10.37
CA SER A 13 -24.62 -3.79 -10.33
C SER A 13 -24.75 -4.37 -8.93
N LEU A 14 -25.65 -3.77 -8.16
CA LEU A 14 -26.20 -4.36 -6.94
C LEU A 14 -27.02 -5.58 -7.37
N VAL A 15 -26.55 -6.79 -7.08
CA VAL A 15 -27.36 -8.01 -7.20
C VAL A 15 -27.89 -8.35 -5.82
N LEU A 16 -29.15 -7.98 -5.57
CA LEU A 16 -29.92 -8.46 -4.42
C LEU A 16 -30.34 -9.91 -4.72
N LEU A 17 -29.65 -10.87 -4.11
CA LEU A 17 -30.13 -12.25 -4.01
C LEU A 17 -30.88 -12.38 -2.67
N SER A 18 -32.21 -12.38 -2.77
CA SER A 18 -33.12 -12.73 -1.69
C SER A 18 -33.05 -14.24 -1.41
N GLY A 19 -32.50 -14.60 -0.27
CA GLY A 19 -32.62 -15.93 0.32
C GLY A 19 -33.31 -15.84 1.67
N CYS A 20 -34.58 -16.23 1.73
CA CYS A 20 -35.30 -16.51 2.96
C CYS A 20 -34.86 -17.89 3.48
N ASP A 21 -34.56 -18.04 4.77
CA ASP A 21 -35.44 -18.74 5.73
C ASP A 21 -34.78 -18.84 7.13
N ASN A 22 -35.65 -18.99 8.12
CA ASN A 22 -35.50 -18.88 9.56
C ASN A 22 -34.62 -19.96 10.20
N GLY A 23 -33.85 -19.56 11.21
CA GLY A 23 -33.15 -20.48 12.09
C GLY A 23 -32.43 -19.77 13.22
N SER A 24 -33.17 -19.42 14.28
CA SER A 24 -32.63 -18.89 15.53
C SER A 24 -31.71 -19.94 16.17
N SER A 25 -30.40 -19.66 16.25
CA SER A 25 -29.55 -20.23 17.29
C SER A 25 -28.39 -19.29 17.60
N SER A 26 -28.38 -18.80 18.82
CA SER A 26 -27.31 -18.03 19.43
C SER A 26 -26.08 -18.91 19.66
N SER A 27 -24.91 -18.50 19.16
CA SER A 27 -23.63 -18.97 19.66
C SER A 27 -22.67 -17.80 19.86
N SER A 28 -22.00 -17.85 21.01
CA SER A 28 -21.35 -16.76 21.73
C SER A 28 -20.27 -16.04 20.94
N SER A 29 -20.43 -14.73 20.80
CA SER A 29 -19.32 -13.78 20.60
C SER A 29 -18.33 -13.94 21.77
N GLY A 30 -17.10 -14.34 21.48
CA GLY A 30 -16.01 -14.33 22.45
C GLY A 30 -15.80 -12.91 22.98
N ASN A 31 -16.03 -12.72 24.28
CA ASN A 31 -15.71 -11.49 25.00
C ASN A 31 -14.18 -11.43 25.24
N PRO A 32 -13.51 -10.26 25.26
CA PRO A 32 -12.05 -10.17 25.15
C PRO A 32 -11.26 -10.45 26.44
N ASP A 33 -11.91 -10.66 27.58
CA ASP A 33 -11.22 -10.64 28.88
C ASP A 33 -10.80 -12.03 29.38
N THR A 34 -9.76 -12.60 28.76
CA THR A 34 -8.97 -13.67 29.40
C THR A 34 -7.48 -13.31 29.36
N PRO A 35 -6.83 -13.04 30.51
CA PRO A 35 -5.44 -12.64 30.54
C PRO A 35 -4.53 -13.87 30.35
N GLY A 36 -3.93 -13.99 29.17
CA GLY A 36 -2.94 -15.05 28.90
C GLY A 36 -2.52 -15.24 27.44
N ASN A 37 -3.25 -14.69 26.46
CA ASN A 37 -2.82 -14.72 25.06
C ASN A 37 -3.41 -13.51 24.31
N GLN A 38 -2.89 -12.32 24.61
CA GLN A 38 -3.26 -11.11 23.86
C GLN A 38 -2.71 -11.26 22.44
N ASP A 39 -3.60 -11.43 21.47
CA ASP A 39 -3.22 -11.45 20.07
C ASP A 39 -2.47 -10.17 19.72
N VAL A 40 -1.31 -10.31 19.06
CA VAL A 40 -0.53 -9.16 18.62
C VAL A 40 -1.39 -8.28 17.71
N VAL A 41 -1.64 -7.04 18.10
CA VAL A 41 -2.33 -6.05 17.25
C VAL A 41 -1.44 -5.71 16.07
N VAL A 42 -1.96 -5.84 14.85
CA VAL A 42 -1.23 -5.38 13.65
C VAL A 42 -1.30 -3.86 13.62
N ARG A 43 -0.13 -3.24 13.44
CA ARG A 43 0.02 -1.80 13.34
C ARG A 43 0.86 -1.45 12.12
N LEU A 44 0.66 -0.25 11.59
CA LEU A 44 1.61 0.39 10.67
C LEU A 44 3.02 0.38 11.29
N PRO A 45 4.09 0.46 10.49
CA PRO A 45 5.45 0.57 11.02
C PRO A 45 5.52 1.68 12.08
N ASP A 46 6.28 1.44 13.15
CA ASP A 46 6.54 2.44 14.19
C ASP A 46 7.52 3.50 13.69
N VAL A 47 7.06 4.23 12.69
CA VAL A 47 7.75 5.30 12.00
C VAL A 47 6.76 6.45 11.97
N ALA A 48 7.18 7.61 12.46
CA ALA A 48 6.36 8.80 12.43
C ALA A 48 5.83 9.05 11.01
N VAL A 49 4.56 9.47 10.89
CA VAL A 49 4.01 9.89 9.60
C VAL A 49 4.83 11.07 9.08
N PRO A 50 5.33 11.04 7.82
CA PRO A 50 6.15 12.12 7.30
C PRO A 50 5.33 13.40 7.12
N GLY A 51 5.91 14.55 7.53
CA GLY A 51 5.53 15.85 6.97
C GLY A 51 6.19 16.05 5.59
N GLU A 52 5.97 17.17 4.92
CA GLU A 52 6.63 17.46 3.63
C GLU A 52 8.15 17.68 3.79
N ALA A 53 8.96 17.22 2.83
CA ALA A 53 10.41 17.50 2.83
C ALA A 53 10.70 18.88 2.23
N ALA A 54 9.91 19.26 1.23
CA ALA A 54 9.89 20.58 0.64
C ALA A 54 8.46 20.90 0.21
N THR A 55 8.13 22.18 0.17
CA THR A 55 6.88 22.69 -0.37
C THR A 55 7.21 23.58 -1.56
N ALA A 56 6.43 23.47 -2.64
CA ALA A 56 6.64 24.29 -3.82
C ALA A 56 6.47 25.78 -3.49
N THR A 57 7.39 26.61 -3.97
CA THR A 57 7.26 28.07 -3.91
C THR A 57 6.73 28.63 -5.23
N GLU A 58 6.89 29.94 -5.45
CA GLU A 58 6.55 30.58 -6.72
C GLU A 58 7.25 29.86 -7.88
N LYS A 59 6.47 29.54 -8.93
CA LYS A 59 6.92 28.87 -10.15
C LYS A 59 7.68 27.56 -9.90
N GLN A 60 7.27 26.81 -8.90
CA GLN A 60 7.77 25.47 -8.63
C GLN A 60 6.64 24.46 -8.53
N ALA A 61 6.97 23.21 -8.83
CA ALA A 61 6.27 22.04 -8.34
C ALA A 61 7.24 21.20 -7.51
N VAL A 62 6.73 20.44 -6.55
CA VAL A 62 7.50 19.47 -5.78
C VAL A 62 6.88 18.09 -5.95
N ILE A 63 7.72 17.09 -6.20
CA ILE A 63 7.32 15.68 -6.25
C ILE A 63 8.17 14.91 -5.26
N HIS A 64 7.53 14.26 -4.30
CA HIS A 64 8.15 13.31 -3.40
C HIS A 64 7.93 11.87 -3.91
N LEU A 65 8.96 11.03 -3.84
CA LEU A 65 8.83 9.59 -4.00
C LEU A 65 8.91 8.95 -2.63
N VAL A 66 7.78 8.42 -2.12
CA VAL A 66 7.77 7.74 -0.82
C VAL A 66 8.33 6.33 -0.97
N ASP A 67 9.49 6.07 -0.36
CA ASP A 67 10.22 4.83 -0.46
C ASP A 67 9.91 3.87 0.69
N ILE A 68 8.91 3.01 0.48
CA ILE A 68 8.46 1.99 1.43
C ILE A 68 9.61 1.03 1.81
N ALA A 69 10.43 0.64 0.84
CA ALA A 69 11.52 -0.30 1.05
C ALA A 69 12.63 0.33 1.89
N GLY A 70 13.01 1.57 1.59
CA GLY A 70 13.95 2.36 2.39
C GLY A 70 13.48 2.59 3.82
N ILE A 71 12.20 2.97 4.01
CA ILE A 71 11.60 3.19 5.34
C ILE A 71 11.69 1.95 6.23
N THR A 72 11.58 0.76 5.65
CA THR A 72 11.59 -0.52 6.38
C THR A 72 12.97 -1.18 6.43
N SER A 73 13.96 -0.61 5.73
CA SER A 73 15.33 -1.10 5.70
C SER A 73 16.13 -0.66 6.93
N SER A 74 17.14 -1.44 7.31
CA SER A 74 18.13 -1.09 8.33
C SER A 74 19.33 -0.32 7.77
N SER A 75 19.42 -0.17 6.45
CA SER A 75 20.49 0.57 5.77
C SER A 75 19.95 1.86 5.16
N ALA A 76 20.78 2.90 5.09
CA ALA A 76 20.47 4.09 4.33
C ALA A 76 20.25 3.71 2.85
N ALA A 77 19.15 4.22 2.28
CA ALA A 77 18.85 4.03 0.87
C ALA A 77 19.71 4.96 0.00
N ASP A 78 20.07 4.48 -1.19
CA ASP A 78 20.74 5.28 -2.22
C ASP A 78 19.73 5.68 -3.30
N TYR A 79 19.63 6.98 -3.54
CA TYR A 79 18.73 7.58 -4.52
C TYR A 79 19.45 8.22 -5.69
N SER A 80 20.78 8.05 -5.81
CA SER A 80 21.60 8.68 -6.84
C SER A 80 21.20 8.31 -8.27
N SER A 81 20.65 7.11 -8.47
CA SER A 81 20.15 6.63 -9.77
C SER A 81 18.71 7.07 -10.08
N LYS A 82 17.97 7.53 -9.08
CA LYS A 82 16.59 7.99 -9.24
C LYS A 82 16.59 9.29 -10.02
N ASN A 83 15.67 9.44 -10.95
CA ASN A 83 15.55 10.66 -11.74
C ASN A 83 14.15 10.83 -12.33
N LEU A 84 13.87 12.01 -12.87
CA LEU A 84 12.64 12.30 -13.59
C LEU A 84 12.91 12.48 -15.08
N TYR A 85 12.02 11.94 -15.90
CA TYR A 85 11.82 12.42 -17.26
C TYR A 85 10.61 13.35 -17.29
N LEU A 86 10.82 14.55 -17.83
CA LEU A 86 9.88 15.66 -17.82
C LEU A 86 9.68 16.15 -19.25
N TRP A 87 8.45 16.41 -19.66
CA TRP A 87 8.18 16.95 -21.00
C TRP A 87 6.90 17.77 -21.05
N ASN A 88 6.88 18.75 -21.94
CA ASN A 88 5.67 19.49 -22.29
C ASN A 88 5.03 18.88 -23.55
N ASN A 89 3.70 18.94 -23.61
CA ASN A 89 2.91 18.63 -24.79
C ASN A 89 1.70 19.58 -24.88
N GLU A 90 0.75 19.32 -25.78
CA GLU A 90 -0.44 20.19 -25.98
C GLU A 90 -1.35 20.28 -24.74
N THR A 91 -1.34 19.27 -23.86
CA THR A 91 -2.26 19.19 -22.72
C THR A 91 -1.64 19.59 -21.39
N CYS A 92 -0.33 19.44 -21.23
CA CYS A 92 0.45 19.85 -20.07
C CYS A 92 1.76 20.51 -20.52
N ASP A 93 1.88 21.80 -20.23
CA ASP A 93 2.88 22.69 -20.81
C ASP A 93 3.50 23.66 -19.77
N ALA A 94 3.35 23.37 -18.47
CA ALA A 94 3.77 24.26 -17.41
C ALA A 94 5.27 24.14 -17.04
N LEU A 95 6.00 23.13 -17.55
CA LEU A 95 7.43 22.96 -17.22
C LEU A 95 8.28 24.06 -17.85
N SER A 96 9.24 24.58 -17.09
CA SER A 96 10.24 25.53 -17.60
C SER A 96 11.46 24.78 -18.16
N ALA A 97 11.62 24.81 -19.49
CA ALA A 97 12.77 24.23 -20.20
C ALA A 97 13.15 22.79 -19.75
N PRO A 98 12.22 21.82 -19.84
CA PRO A 98 12.54 20.44 -19.46
C PRO A 98 13.61 19.83 -20.38
N VAL A 99 14.42 18.91 -19.83
CA VAL A 99 15.41 18.16 -20.60
C VAL A 99 14.70 17.24 -21.59
N ALA A 100 14.97 17.39 -22.88
CA ALA A 100 14.24 16.71 -23.94
C ALA A 100 14.71 15.27 -24.20
N ASP A 101 15.98 14.95 -23.93
CA ASP A 101 16.55 13.63 -24.21
C ASP A 101 16.09 12.60 -23.17
N TRP A 102 15.48 11.52 -23.65
CA TRP A 102 15.10 10.38 -22.80
C TRP A 102 16.30 9.74 -22.11
N ASN A 103 17.46 9.67 -22.76
CA ASN A 103 18.63 8.99 -22.18
C ASN A 103 19.33 9.83 -21.11
N ASP A 104 18.98 11.11 -20.98
CA ASP A 104 19.50 11.95 -19.92
C ASP A 104 18.86 11.55 -18.58
N VAL A 105 19.71 11.18 -17.62
CA VAL A 105 19.33 10.77 -16.26
C VAL A 105 19.78 11.78 -15.19
N SER A 106 20.20 12.98 -15.62
CA SER A 106 20.79 14.01 -14.74
C SER A 106 19.77 14.80 -13.93
N THR A 107 18.46 14.63 -14.18
CA THR A 107 17.39 15.21 -13.35
C THR A 107 17.21 14.38 -12.07
N THR A 108 18.27 14.32 -11.25
CA THR A 108 18.34 13.58 -9.99
C THR A 108 17.67 14.36 -8.84
N PRO A 109 17.41 13.74 -7.67
CA PRO A 109 16.69 14.38 -6.57
C PRO A 109 17.34 15.68 -6.12
N SER A 110 16.51 16.68 -5.81
CA SER A 110 16.95 17.92 -5.18
C SER A 110 17.37 17.71 -3.72
N GLY A 111 16.83 16.67 -3.09
CA GLY A 111 17.21 16.22 -1.76
C GLY A 111 16.54 14.89 -1.41
N SER A 112 16.84 14.39 -0.22
CA SER A 112 16.22 13.18 0.32
C SER A 112 16.23 13.20 1.84
N ASP A 113 15.32 12.43 2.43
CA ASP A 113 15.36 12.08 3.85
C ASP A 113 15.05 10.58 4.01
N LYS A 114 14.81 10.15 5.26
CA LYS A 114 14.51 8.75 5.59
C LYS A 114 13.22 8.19 4.96
N TYR A 115 12.37 9.04 4.38
CA TYR A 115 11.12 8.63 3.72
C TYR A 115 11.22 8.56 2.20
N GLY A 116 12.32 9.05 1.62
CA GLY A 116 12.58 9.00 0.19
C GLY A 116 13.14 10.30 -0.40
N PRO A 117 13.42 10.32 -1.71
CA PRO A 117 13.89 11.50 -2.42
C PRO A 117 12.73 12.44 -2.81
N TYR A 118 13.09 13.67 -3.14
CA TYR A 118 12.17 14.64 -3.73
C TYR A 118 12.85 15.51 -4.79
N TRP A 119 12.03 16.07 -5.68
CA TRP A 119 12.47 16.98 -6.74
C TRP A 119 11.73 18.30 -6.63
N VAL A 120 12.46 19.40 -6.78
CA VAL A 120 11.93 20.74 -7.00
C VAL A 120 12.02 21.04 -8.49
N ILE A 121 10.87 21.24 -9.14
CA ILE A 121 10.74 21.32 -10.59
C ILE A 121 10.39 22.76 -10.97
N PRO A 122 11.20 23.44 -11.81
CA PRO A 122 10.91 24.80 -12.24
C PRO A 122 9.75 24.85 -13.25
N LEU A 123 8.86 25.82 -13.07
CA LEU A 123 7.67 26.03 -13.90
C LEU A 123 7.72 27.38 -14.62
N ASN A 124 7.08 27.45 -15.80
CA ASN A 124 6.86 28.71 -16.51
C ASN A 124 5.55 29.41 -16.07
N LYS A 125 4.61 28.66 -15.48
CA LYS A 125 3.33 29.10 -14.94
C LYS A 125 2.82 28.14 -13.86
N GLU A 126 1.94 28.62 -13.00
CA GLU A 126 1.43 27.84 -11.86
C GLU A 126 0.06 27.18 -12.10
N SER A 127 -0.52 27.42 -13.28
CA SER A 127 -1.79 26.81 -13.70
C SER A 127 -1.57 25.69 -14.71
N GLY A 128 -2.50 24.74 -14.77
CA GLY A 128 -2.45 23.65 -15.75
C GLY A 128 -1.87 22.37 -15.14
N CYS A 129 -0.89 21.76 -15.81
CA CYS A 129 -0.30 20.50 -15.39
C CYS A 129 1.09 20.28 -15.97
N ILE A 130 1.78 19.26 -15.44
CA ILE A 130 3.06 18.77 -15.94
C ILE A 130 3.00 17.27 -16.20
N ASN A 131 3.79 16.80 -17.18
CA ASN A 131 3.97 15.38 -17.44
C ASN A 131 5.26 14.88 -16.78
N VAL A 132 5.20 13.70 -16.16
CA VAL A 132 6.28 13.15 -15.35
C VAL A 132 6.37 11.64 -15.54
N ILE A 133 7.57 11.13 -15.72
CA ILE A 133 7.90 9.71 -15.54
C ILE A 133 8.97 9.62 -14.47
N VAL A 134 8.70 8.86 -13.40
CA VAL A 134 9.64 8.59 -12.31
C VAL A 134 10.48 7.37 -12.69
N ARG A 135 11.80 7.47 -12.56
CA ARG A 135 12.74 6.45 -13.06
C ARG A 135 13.84 6.07 -12.07
N ASP A 136 14.44 4.92 -12.35
CA ASP A 136 15.75 4.47 -11.88
C ASP A 136 16.62 4.19 -13.10
N GLY A 137 17.65 5.02 -13.33
CA GLY A 137 18.30 5.08 -14.63
C GLY A 137 17.28 5.42 -15.72
N THR A 138 17.12 4.57 -16.73
CA THR A 138 16.11 4.73 -17.79
C THR A 138 14.86 3.90 -17.57
N ASP A 139 14.81 3.09 -16.51
CA ASP A 139 13.67 2.21 -16.23
C ASP A 139 12.58 2.96 -15.48
N LYS A 140 11.33 2.74 -15.86
CA LYS A 140 10.19 3.37 -15.19
C LYS A 140 9.94 2.69 -13.84
N LEU A 141 9.79 3.50 -12.79
CA LEU A 141 9.35 3.01 -11.48
C LEU A 141 7.82 2.98 -11.35
N ILE A 142 7.13 3.72 -12.21
CA ILE A 142 5.68 3.74 -12.31
C ILE A 142 5.35 3.54 -13.79
N ASP A 143 4.61 2.49 -14.11
CA ASP A 143 4.30 2.14 -15.50
C ASP A 143 3.49 3.22 -16.22
N SER A 144 2.67 3.97 -15.48
CA SER A 144 1.86 5.07 -15.99
C SER A 144 2.71 6.32 -16.26
N ASP A 145 2.38 7.02 -17.35
CA ASP A 145 2.86 8.38 -17.61
C ASP A 145 2.05 9.34 -16.76
N LEU A 146 2.66 9.90 -15.71
CA LEU A 146 1.93 10.69 -14.74
C LEU A 146 1.62 12.09 -15.27
N ARG A 147 0.41 12.55 -14.93
CA ARG A 147 -0.02 13.93 -15.11
C ARG A 147 -0.28 14.53 -13.73
N VAL A 148 0.52 15.51 -13.34
CA VAL A 148 0.29 16.27 -12.10
C VAL A 148 -0.52 17.51 -12.44
N SER A 149 -1.78 17.52 -12.01
CA SER A 149 -2.74 18.59 -12.25
C SER A 149 -2.71 19.63 -11.13
N PHE A 150 -2.38 20.88 -11.46
CA PHE A 150 -2.36 21.98 -10.48
C PHE A 150 -3.77 22.50 -10.15
N GLY A 151 -4.79 22.03 -10.86
CA GLY A 151 -6.19 22.24 -10.48
C GLY A 151 -6.64 21.30 -9.36
N ASP A 152 -6.09 20.09 -9.33
CA ASP A 152 -6.39 19.07 -8.30
C ASP A 152 -5.47 19.26 -7.07
N PHE A 153 -4.20 19.61 -7.30
CA PHE A 153 -3.18 19.85 -6.28
C PHE A 153 -2.69 21.30 -6.37
N THR A 154 -3.45 22.21 -5.76
CA THR A 154 -3.27 23.66 -5.96
C THR A 154 -1.97 24.24 -5.39
N ASP A 155 -1.37 23.57 -4.40
CA ASP A 155 -0.07 23.93 -3.82
C ASP A 155 1.12 23.37 -4.62
N ARG A 156 0.85 22.56 -5.67
CA ARG A 156 1.82 21.94 -6.58
C ARG A 156 2.86 21.05 -5.87
N THR A 157 2.54 20.59 -4.66
CA THR A 157 3.39 19.71 -3.86
C THR A 157 2.71 18.36 -3.77
N VAL A 158 3.26 17.37 -4.46
CA VAL A 158 2.63 16.04 -4.55
C VAL A 158 3.58 14.95 -4.12
N SER A 159 3.01 13.77 -3.88
CA SER A 159 3.72 12.56 -3.52
C SER A 159 3.26 11.39 -4.38
N VAL A 160 4.19 10.47 -4.67
CA VAL A 160 3.95 9.25 -5.44
C VAL A 160 4.67 8.07 -4.80
N ILE A 161 4.27 6.86 -5.20
CA ILE A 161 4.84 5.59 -4.70
C ILE A 161 5.21 4.76 -5.92
N ALA A 162 6.41 4.15 -5.92
CA ALA A 162 6.81 3.24 -6.99
C ALA A 162 5.78 2.10 -7.18
N GLY A 163 5.46 1.75 -8.42
CA GLY A 163 4.43 0.77 -8.77
C GLY A 163 2.98 1.24 -8.61
N ASN A 164 2.74 2.47 -8.13
CA ASN A 164 1.40 3.02 -7.94
C ASN A 164 1.19 4.25 -8.84
N SER A 165 0.10 4.25 -9.62
CA SER A 165 -0.23 5.35 -10.54
C SER A 165 -0.97 6.52 -9.87
N ALA A 166 -1.33 6.40 -8.59
CA ALA A 166 -1.96 7.47 -7.85
C ALA A 166 -0.96 8.59 -7.50
N VAL A 167 -1.44 9.83 -7.57
CA VAL A 167 -0.76 11.03 -7.09
C VAL A 167 -1.47 11.49 -5.83
N TYR A 168 -0.71 11.81 -4.79
CA TYR A 168 -1.21 12.21 -3.47
C TYR A 168 -0.83 13.67 -3.17
N ASP A 169 -1.68 14.38 -2.44
CA ASP A 169 -1.48 15.78 -2.05
C ASP A 169 -0.41 15.95 -0.95
N SER A 170 -0.05 14.86 -0.26
CA SER A 170 0.95 14.91 0.81
C SER A 170 1.75 13.62 0.93
N ARG A 171 2.96 13.72 1.52
CA ARG A 171 3.74 12.53 1.90
C ARG A 171 3.00 11.68 2.92
N ALA A 172 2.22 12.31 3.78
CA ALA A 172 1.42 11.64 4.79
C ALA A 172 0.33 10.74 4.16
N ASP A 173 -0.36 11.23 3.12
CA ASP A 173 -1.36 10.45 2.39
C ASP A 173 -0.73 9.30 1.62
N ALA A 174 0.38 9.55 0.92
CA ALA A 174 1.14 8.50 0.25
C ALA A 174 1.66 7.45 1.24
N PHE A 175 2.17 7.85 2.40
CA PHE A 175 2.61 6.93 3.46
C PHE A 175 1.46 6.06 3.99
N ARG A 176 0.29 6.66 4.25
CA ARG A 176 -0.90 5.91 4.66
C ARG A 176 -1.37 4.95 3.57
N ALA A 177 -1.33 5.35 2.30
CA ALA A 177 -1.67 4.48 1.19
C ALA A 177 -0.66 3.34 1.02
N ALA A 178 0.63 3.61 1.21
CA ALA A 178 1.73 2.65 1.13
C ALA A 178 1.66 1.53 2.17
N PHE A 179 1.32 1.87 3.42
CA PHE A 179 1.26 0.92 4.52
C PHE A 179 -0.15 0.48 4.90
N GLY A 180 -1.16 1.11 4.28
CA GLY A 180 -2.57 0.76 4.42
C GLY A 180 -3.01 -0.32 3.43
N VAL A 181 -4.31 -0.38 3.17
CA VAL A 181 -4.91 -1.29 2.20
C VAL A 181 -4.57 -0.80 0.80
N ALA A 182 -3.62 -1.46 0.15
CA ALA A 182 -3.19 -1.15 -1.20
C ALA A 182 -3.34 -2.37 -2.11
N LEU A 183 -3.71 -2.11 -3.38
CA LEU A 183 -3.90 -3.11 -4.43
C LEU A 183 -4.99 -4.15 -4.07
N ALA A 184 -5.12 -5.18 -4.91
CA ALA A 184 -6.06 -6.29 -4.72
C ALA A 184 -5.40 -7.62 -5.13
N GLU A 185 -4.21 -7.88 -4.58
CA GLU A 185 -3.37 -9.05 -4.95
C GLU A 185 -3.68 -10.33 -4.16
N ALA A 186 -4.58 -10.24 -3.18
CA ALA A 186 -5.04 -11.39 -2.40
C ALA A 186 -6.31 -11.98 -3.03
N HIS A 187 -6.29 -13.27 -3.34
CA HIS A 187 -7.38 -13.98 -4.01
C HIS A 187 -8.02 -15.02 -3.10
N TRP A 188 -9.27 -14.81 -2.73
CA TRP A 188 -10.05 -15.83 -2.01
C TRP A 188 -10.72 -16.75 -3.05
N VAL A 189 -10.19 -17.97 -3.21
CA VAL A 189 -10.44 -18.81 -4.41
C VAL A 189 -11.39 -19.99 -4.18
N ASP A 190 -11.60 -20.37 -2.91
CA ASP A 190 -12.60 -21.35 -2.49
C ASP A 190 -13.03 -21.11 -1.03
N LYS A 191 -13.83 -22.01 -0.44
CA LYS A 191 -14.37 -21.83 0.92
C LYS A 191 -13.32 -21.53 1.98
N ASN A 192 -12.10 -22.06 1.85
CA ASN A 192 -11.09 -21.96 2.90
C ASN A 192 -9.68 -21.66 2.41
N THR A 193 -9.49 -21.23 1.17
CA THR A 193 -8.16 -20.94 0.60
C THR A 193 -8.07 -19.50 0.10
N LEU A 194 -7.09 -18.77 0.64
CA LEU A 194 -6.63 -17.47 0.16
C LEU A 194 -5.24 -17.64 -0.50
N LEU A 195 -5.06 -17.11 -1.70
CA LEU A 195 -3.77 -17.05 -2.40
C LEU A 195 -3.24 -15.62 -2.38
N TRP A 196 -2.05 -15.39 -1.84
CA TRP A 196 -1.52 -14.03 -1.71
C TRP A 196 0.01 -13.99 -1.59
N PRO A 197 0.74 -13.35 -2.52
CA PRO A 197 2.20 -13.23 -2.44
C PRO A 197 2.67 -12.42 -1.21
N GLY A 198 1.94 -11.38 -0.81
CA GLY A 198 2.31 -10.50 0.30
C GLY A 198 2.35 -11.17 1.68
N GLY A 199 1.67 -12.32 1.84
CA GLY A 199 1.70 -13.13 3.05
C GLY A 199 2.92 -14.05 3.16
N GLN A 200 3.69 -14.23 2.09
CA GLN A 200 4.80 -15.19 2.06
C GLN A 200 5.87 -14.84 3.10
N ASP A 201 6.29 -15.86 3.85
CA ASP A 201 7.29 -15.79 4.93
C ASP A 201 6.95 -14.78 6.04
N LYS A 202 5.66 -14.44 6.22
CA LYS A 202 5.20 -13.57 7.30
C LYS A 202 4.67 -14.38 8.48
N PRO A 203 5.09 -14.06 9.72
CA PRO A 203 4.65 -14.80 10.91
C PRO A 203 3.20 -14.51 11.31
N LEU A 204 2.59 -13.46 10.75
CA LEU A 204 1.19 -13.11 10.93
C LEU A 204 0.58 -12.89 9.56
N VAL A 205 -0.48 -13.64 9.24
CA VAL A 205 -1.33 -13.43 8.08
C VAL A 205 -2.78 -13.51 8.55
N ARG A 206 -3.56 -12.46 8.30
CA ARG A 206 -4.93 -12.31 8.78
C ARG A 206 -5.83 -11.79 7.67
N LEU A 207 -7.11 -12.16 7.73
CA LEU A 207 -8.16 -11.60 6.88
C LEU A 207 -9.05 -10.71 7.77
N TYR A 208 -8.84 -9.40 7.69
CA TYR A 208 -9.66 -8.40 8.36
C TYR A 208 -10.96 -8.16 7.58
N TYR A 209 -12.03 -7.81 8.27
CA TYR A 209 -13.32 -7.55 7.64
C TYR A 209 -14.17 -6.52 8.38
N SER A 210 -14.97 -5.77 7.63
CA SER A 210 -16.00 -4.87 8.13
C SER A 210 -17.23 -4.88 7.23
N HIS A 211 -18.43 -4.85 7.83
CA HIS A 211 -19.70 -4.90 7.11
C HIS A 211 -20.13 -3.55 6.53
N SER A 212 -19.76 -2.46 7.21
CA SER A 212 -20.33 -1.14 6.95
C SER A 212 -19.30 -0.03 6.80
N SER A 213 -18.02 -0.33 7.04
CA SER A 213 -16.91 0.61 6.93
C SER A 213 -15.76 0.00 6.13
N LYS A 214 -14.81 0.84 5.74
CA LYS A 214 -13.51 0.35 5.25
C LYS A 214 -12.71 -0.20 6.43
N VAL A 215 -11.97 -1.27 6.17
CA VAL A 215 -10.90 -1.75 7.04
C VAL A 215 -9.72 -0.78 6.86
N ALA A 216 -9.34 -0.12 7.95
CA ALA A 216 -8.27 0.86 7.94
C ALA A 216 -7.59 0.91 9.31
N ALA A 217 -6.35 1.40 9.32
CA ALA A 217 -5.71 1.73 10.57
C ALA A 217 -6.40 2.93 11.24
N ASP A 218 -6.52 2.91 12.56
CA ASP A 218 -7.03 4.04 13.34
C ASP A 218 -6.01 5.20 13.40
N GLY A 219 -6.34 6.25 14.15
CA GLY A 219 -5.46 7.42 14.34
C GLY A 219 -4.12 7.10 15.03
N GLU A 220 -3.99 5.93 15.65
CA GLU A 220 -2.75 5.42 16.27
C GLU A 220 -2.02 4.43 15.34
N GLY A 221 -2.52 4.22 14.12
CA GLY A 221 -1.94 3.30 13.15
C GLY A 221 -2.24 1.83 13.45
N LYS A 222 -3.24 1.51 14.27
CA LYS A 222 -3.62 0.13 14.63
C LYS A 222 -4.81 -0.36 13.79
N PHE A 223 -4.75 -1.61 13.34
CA PHE A 223 -5.90 -2.28 12.72
C PHE A 223 -6.73 -2.97 13.79
N THR A 224 -7.88 -2.37 14.13
CA THR A 224 -8.79 -2.81 15.20
C THR A 224 -10.03 -3.54 14.69
N ASP A 225 -10.24 -3.61 13.37
CA ASP A 225 -11.35 -4.36 12.78
C ASP A 225 -11.27 -5.86 13.13
N ARG A 226 -12.41 -6.55 13.00
CA ARG A 226 -12.47 -8.00 13.23
C ARG A 226 -11.61 -8.72 12.19
N TYR A 227 -11.02 -9.85 12.57
CA TYR A 227 -10.19 -10.62 11.66
C TYR A 227 -10.28 -12.13 11.89
N LEU A 228 -9.93 -12.88 10.84
CA LEU A 228 -9.62 -14.30 10.90
C LEU A 228 -8.10 -14.50 10.82
N LYS A 229 -7.57 -15.44 11.60
CA LYS A 229 -6.17 -15.87 11.46
C LYS A 229 -6.07 -16.87 10.34
N LEU A 230 -5.12 -16.66 9.43
CA LEU A 230 -4.86 -17.59 8.35
C LEU A 230 -3.59 -18.40 8.67
N THR A 231 -3.58 -19.67 8.25
CA THR A 231 -2.42 -20.55 8.42
C THR A 231 -1.86 -20.94 7.06
N PRO A 232 -0.54 -20.96 6.85
CA PRO A 232 0.04 -21.44 5.60
C PRO A 232 -0.48 -22.82 5.21
N THR A 233 -0.74 -23.03 3.93
CA THR A 233 -1.18 -24.30 3.35
C THR A 233 -0.58 -24.49 1.95
N THR A 234 -0.89 -25.61 1.31
CA THR A 234 -0.57 -25.84 -0.11
C THR A 234 -1.80 -25.63 -0.98
N VAL A 235 -1.59 -25.18 -2.22
CA VAL A 235 -2.65 -25.05 -3.22
C VAL A 235 -3.14 -26.44 -3.60
N SER A 236 -4.46 -26.67 -3.52
CA SER A 236 -5.04 -27.95 -3.94
C SER A 236 -5.01 -28.11 -5.45
N GLN A 237 -4.99 -29.35 -5.95
CA GLN A 237 -5.06 -29.61 -7.40
C GLN A 237 -6.31 -29.00 -8.04
N GLN A 238 -7.44 -29.00 -7.33
CA GLN A 238 -8.69 -28.39 -7.80
C GLN A 238 -8.54 -26.89 -8.00
N VAL A 239 -7.92 -26.18 -7.03
CA VAL A 239 -7.64 -24.75 -7.14
C VAL A 239 -6.65 -24.48 -8.28
N SER A 240 -5.56 -25.24 -8.39
CA SER A 240 -4.57 -25.08 -9.46
C SER A 240 -5.16 -25.28 -10.86
N MET A 241 -6.10 -26.22 -11.03
CA MET A 241 -6.80 -26.41 -12.30
C MET A 241 -7.78 -25.27 -12.61
N ARG A 242 -8.45 -24.71 -11.59
CA ARG A 242 -9.38 -23.58 -11.76
C ARG A 242 -8.65 -22.26 -12.02
N PHE A 243 -7.52 -22.03 -11.36
CA PHE A 243 -6.76 -20.79 -11.41
C PHE A 243 -5.26 -21.04 -11.66
N PRO A 244 -4.89 -21.55 -12.85
CA PRO A 244 -3.51 -21.95 -13.13
C PRO A 244 -2.50 -20.80 -13.02
N HIS A 245 -2.91 -19.59 -13.38
CA HIS A 245 -2.08 -18.38 -13.28
C HIS A 245 -1.79 -17.93 -11.84
N LEU A 246 -2.52 -18.46 -10.84
CA LEU A 246 -2.31 -18.17 -9.42
C LEU A 246 -1.62 -19.32 -8.68
N SER A 247 -1.33 -20.44 -9.36
CA SER A 247 -0.86 -21.68 -8.72
C SER A 247 0.53 -21.56 -8.05
N SER A 248 1.31 -20.56 -8.42
CA SER A 248 2.61 -20.26 -7.80
C SER A 248 2.51 -19.37 -6.56
N TYR A 249 1.32 -18.86 -6.21
CA TYR A 249 1.15 -17.95 -5.10
C TYR A 249 1.22 -18.69 -3.76
N ALA A 250 1.71 -18.01 -2.72
CA ALA A 250 1.63 -18.53 -1.37
C ALA A 250 0.15 -18.71 -0.97
N ALA A 251 -0.16 -19.87 -0.38
CA ALA A 251 -1.52 -20.23 -0.01
C ALA A 251 -1.71 -20.21 1.50
N PHE A 252 -2.88 -19.73 1.92
CA PHE A 252 -3.28 -19.63 3.31
C PHE A 252 -4.68 -20.19 3.50
N LYS A 253 -4.84 -20.97 4.57
CA LYS A 253 -6.08 -21.60 4.96
C LYS A 253 -6.85 -20.73 5.96
N LEU A 254 -8.12 -20.50 5.68
CA LEU A 254 -9.07 -19.92 6.63
C LEU A 254 -9.53 -20.98 7.66
N PRO A 255 -9.95 -20.59 8.87
CA PRO A 255 -10.54 -21.51 9.84
C PRO A 255 -11.73 -22.26 9.26
N ASP A 256 -11.89 -23.55 9.57
CA ASP A 256 -12.97 -24.37 9.01
C ASP A 256 -14.37 -23.91 9.45
N ASN A 257 -14.45 -23.20 10.57
CA ASN A 257 -15.66 -22.60 11.11
C ASN A 257 -15.86 -21.13 10.69
N ALA A 258 -15.10 -20.60 9.72
CA ALA A 258 -15.28 -19.26 9.21
C ALA A 258 -16.67 -19.10 8.57
N ASN A 259 -17.40 -18.06 8.99
CA ASN A 259 -18.70 -17.73 8.43
C ASN A 259 -18.54 -16.95 7.12
N VAL A 260 -18.27 -17.67 6.02
CA VAL A 260 -17.94 -17.07 4.72
C VAL A 260 -19.00 -16.07 4.25
N ASP A 261 -20.28 -16.37 4.48
CA ASP A 261 -21.39 -15.51 4.06
C ASP A 261 -21.39 -14.14 4.76
N GLU A 262 -20.93 -14.09 6.01
CA GLU A 262 -20.76 -12.85 6.76
C GLU A 262 -19.61 -12.02 6.17
N LEU A 263 -18.46 -12.64 5.89
CA LEU A 263 -17.31 -11.92 5.34
C LEU A 263 -17.57 -11.36 3.94
N LEU A 264 -18.35 -12.05 3.11
CA LEU A 264 -18.66 -11.62 1.75
C LEU A 264 -19.69 -10.48 1.66
N GLN A 265 -20.32 -10.09 2.78
CA GLN A 265 -21.29 -8.98 2.83
C GLN A 265 -20.66 -7.61 3.00
N GLY A 266 -19.34 -7.52 3.17
CA GLY A 266 -18.62 -6.29 3.44
C GLY A 266 -17.25 -6.22 2.77
N GLU A 267 -16.40 -5.35 3.30
CA GLU A 267 -15.01 -5.25 2.87
C GLU A 267 -14.17 -6.31 3.58
N THR A 268 -13.34 -7.02 2.82
CA THR A 268 -12.35 -7.98 3.35
C THR A 268 -10.95 -7.60 2.89
N VAL A 269 -9.99 -7.59 3.81
CA VAL A 269 -8.61 -7.17 3.55
C VAL A 269 -7.63 -8.18 4.12
N ALA A 270 -6.73 -8.69 3.28
CA ALA A 270 -5.62 -9.51 3.74
C ALA A 270 -4.50 -8.61 4.30
N ILE A 271 -4.08 -8.88 5.53
CA ILE A 271 -3.00 -8.14 6.20
C ILE A 271 -1.96 -9.12 6.70
N ALA A 272 -0.69 -8.83 6.38
CA ALA A 272 0.45 -9.58 6.88
C ALA A 272 1.37 -8.67 7.68
N GLY A 273 2.00 -9.21 8.71
CA GLY A 273 2.83 -8.43 9.62
C GLY A 273 3.91 -9.25 10.29
N ARG A 274 4.84 -8.54 10.95
CA ARG A 274 5.80 -9.13 11.88
C ARG A 274 5.18 -9.16 13.27
N ARG A 275 5.57 -10.13 14.12
CA ARG A 275 5.28 -10.02 15.56
C ARG A 275 5.97 -8.75 16.06
N GLY A 276 5.21 -7.84 16.67
CA GLY A 276 5.77 -6.61 17.21
C GLY A 276 6.89 -6.95 18.21
N ARG A 277 7.99 -6.19 18.17
CA ARG A 277 8.86 -6.11 19.36
C ARG A 277 8.05 -5.41 20.44
N ASP A 278 7.98 -6.04 21.60
CA ASP A 278 7.47 -5.42 22.81
C ASP A 278 8.46 -4.32 23.22
N PRO A 279 8.08 -3.03 23.23
CA PRO A 279 8.99 -1.97 23.64
C PRO A 279 9.41 -2.08 25.12
N ASP A 280 8.73 -2.91 25.92
CA ASP A 280 8.99 -3.04 27.36
C ASP A 280 9.94 -4.19 27.73
N PHE A 281 10.49 -4.92 26.75
CA PHE A 281 11.50 -5.95 27.02
C PHE A 281 12.88 -5.31 27.25
N ARG A 282 13.06 -4.65 28.40
CA ARG A 282 14.40 -4.39 28.93
C ARG A 282 15.07 -5.75 29.12
N HIS A 283 16.18 -5.96 28.43
CA HIS A 283 17.08 -7.08 28.71
C HIS A 283 17.37 -7.09 30.23
N PRO A 284 17.11 -8.19 30.96
CA PRO A 284 17.65 -8.31 32.30
C PRO A 284 19.18 -8.25 32.15
N GLY A 285 19.75 -7.20 32.73
CA GLY A 285 21.18 -7.00 32.77
C GLY A 285 21.87 -8.25 33.30
N THR A 286 22.97 -8.60 32.64
CA THR A 286 23.95 -9.54 33.16
C THR A 286 24.57 -8.94 34.42
N ASP A 287 23.89 -9.08 35.55
CA ASP A 287 24.47 -8.86 36.87
C ASP A 287 25.20 -10.15 37.27
N GLY A 288 26.37 -10.34 36.65
CA GLY A 288 27.30 -11.40 36.96
C GLY A 288 28.18 -10.99 38.13
N GLY A 289 27.63 -11.03 39.34
CA GLY A 289 28.44 -11.03 40.55
C GLY A 289 29.36 -12.25 40.58
N ARG A 290 30.67 -12.04 40.76
CA ARG A 290 31.55 -13.08 41.29
C ARG A 290 32.53 -12.46 42.27
N ALA A 291 32.26 -12.73 43.55
CA ALA A 291 33.24 -12.71 44.61
C ALA A 291 34.29 -13.81 44.35
N GLY A 292 35.55 -13.49 44.67
CA GLY A 292 36.74 -14.33 44.53
C GLY A 292 37.95 -13.45 44.55
#